data_AF-A0A353R1U6-F1
#
_entry.id   AF-A0A353R1U6-F1
#
_cell.length_a   1.000
_cell.length_b   1.000
_cell.length_c   1.000
_cell.angle_alpha   90.00
_cell.angle_beta   90.00
_cell.angle_gamma   90.00
#
_symmetry.space_group_name_H-M   'P 1'
#
loop_
_entity.id
_entity.type
_entity.pdbx_description
1 polymer ?
#
loop_
_entity_poly.entity_id
_entity_poly.type
_entity_poly.pdbx_seq_one_letter_code
_entity_poly.pdbx_strand_id
1 'polypeptide(L)'
;MANLVRLTIGVAGPGACAARWTHGGTRMNAAQWVKMLDLAPHPEGGYFRRTSTSGRTFRRDDGATRPLMTAIYYLLTADRPLGKLHRNQSDIIHFFHSGDPIVYWLLFPDGRLERHLLGPDPLVGHRLQ
;
A
#
# COMPACT_ATOMS: atom_id res chain seq x y z
N MET A 1 10.88 -6.36 -18.96
CA MET A 1 9.62 -7.07 -18.67
C MET A 1 9.00 -6.39 -17.46
N ALA A 2 7.90 -5.65 -17.65
CA ALA A 2 7.26 -4.93 -16.55
C ALA A 2 6.48 -5.92 -15.69
N ASN A 3 6.78 -6.01 -14.40
CA ASN A 3 6.04 -6.87 -13.49
C ASN A 3 4.62 -6.32 -13.36
N LEU A 4 3.70 -7.04 -13.99
CA LEU A 4 2.28 -6.76 -13.92
C LEU A 4 1.79 -7.24 -12.56
N VAL A 5 1.73 -6.33 -11.59
CA VAL A 5 0.99 -6.56 -10.36
C VAL A 5 -0.37 -5.93 -10.55
N ARG A 6 -1.38 -6.77 -10.78
CA ARG A 6 -2.77 -6.33 -10.68
C ARG A 6 -3.22 -6.51 -9.24
N LEU A 7 -3.40 -5.40 -8.53
CA LEU A 7 -3.56 -5.41 -7.08
C LEU A 7 -4.96 -5.08 -6.58
N THR A 8 -5.62 -6.02 -5.90
CA THR A 8 -6.70 -5.68 -4.96
C THR A 8 -6.16 -5.72 -3.54
N ILE A 9 -6.36 -4.61 -2.82
CA ILE A 9 -5.90 -4.41 -1.45
C ILE A 9 -7.13 -4.43 -0.54
N GLY A 10 -7.16 -5.27 0.49
CA GLY A 10 -8.27 -5.30 1.46
C GLY A 10 -7.80 -5.60 2.89
N VAL A 11 -8.54 -5.15 3.89
CA VAL A 11 -8.22 -5.45 5.30
C VAL A 11 -8.49 -6.94 5.56
N ALA A 12 -7.51 -7.69 6.04
CA ALA A 12 -7.76 -9.03 6.55
C ALA A 12 -8.58 -8.89 7.84
N GLY A 13 -9.64 -9.69 8.01
CA GLY A 13 -10.52 -9.63 9.20
C GLY A 13 -9.75 -9.70 10.53
N PRO A 14 -10.40 -9.42 11.67
CA PRO A 14 -9.73 -9.18 12.95
C PRO A 14 -8.85 -10.37 13.38
N GLY A 15 -7.56 -10.28 13.08
CA GLY A 15 -6.50 -11.19 13.51
C GLY A 15 -5.60 -10.44 14.49
N ALA A 16 -5.37 -11.02 15.66
CA ALA A 16 -4.55 -10.39 16.70
C ALA A 16 -3.09 -10.28 16.25
N CYS A 17 -2.67 -9.08 15.81
CA CYS A 17 -1.29 -8.81 15.41
C CYS A 17 -0.64 -7.77 16.36
N ALA A 18 0.56 -8.09 16.85
CA ALA A 18 1.16 -7.54 18.06
C ALA A 18 2.04 -6.27 17.92
N ALA A 19 2.12 -5.64 16.75
CA ALA A 19 2.82 -4.34 16.61
C ALA A 19 1.83 -3.18 16.81
N ARG A 20 1.48 -2.90 18.06
CA ARG A 20 0.46 -1.90 18.42
C ARG A 20 1.13 -0.66 19.00
N TRP A 21 1.37 0.35 18.16
CA TRP A 21 1.75 1.68 18.63
C TRP A 21 0.55 2.31 19.35
N THR A 22 0.69 2.51 20.66
CA THR A 22 -0.31 3.22 21.47
C THR A 22 0.34 4.42 22.13
N HIS A 23 -0.29 5.59 22.00
CA HIS A 23 0.08 6.76 22.79
C HIS A 23 -0.83 6.80 24.02
N GLY A 24 -0.28 6.60 25.22
CA GLY A 24 -1.06 6.51 26.46
C GLY A 24 -2.14 5.41 26.43
N GLY A 25 -1.86 4.27 25.79
CA GLY A 25 -2.83 3.17 25.64
C GLY A 25 -3.90 3.36 24.56
N THR A 26 -3.96 4.54 23.92
CA THR A 26 -4.94 4.84 22.86
C THR A 26 -4.34 4.57 21.48
N ARG A 27 -5.11 3.91 20.62
CA ARG A 27 -4.78 3.80 19.18
C ARG A 27 -5.33 4.97 18.39
N MET A 28 -4.55 5.42 17.43
CA MET A 28 -5.05 6.35 16.42
C MET A 28 -6.10 5.66 15.55
N ASN A 29 -7.27 6.29 15.46
CA ASN A 29 -8.30 5.87 14.52
C ASN A 29 -8.00 6.37 13.09
N ALA A 30 -8.75 5.87 12.12
CA ALA A 30 -8.58 6.21 10.71
C ALA A 30 -8.63 7.72 10.44
N ALA A 31 -9.58 8.45 11.01
CA ALA A 31 -9.72 9.88 10.81
C ALA A 31 -8.52 10.67 11.36
N GLN A 32 -7.96 10.24 12.49
CA GLN A 32 -6.74 10.82 13.05
C GLN A 32 -5.53 10.57 12.15
N TRP A 33 -5.38 9.37 11.59
CA TRP A 33 -4.32 9.07 10.61
C TRP A 33 -4.44 9.94 9.36
N VAL A 34 -5.64 10.00 8.76
CA VAL A 34 -5.92 10.84 7.58
C VAL A 34 -5.56 12.30 7.86
N LYS A 35 -5.96 12.84 9.02
CA LYS A 35 -5.67 14.22 9.40
C LYS A 35 -4.18 14.46 9.66
N MET A 36 -3.53 13.60 10.45
CA MET A 36 -2.14 13.82 10.88
C MET A 36 -1.14 13.65 9.75
N LEU A 37 -1.41 12.72 8.82
CA LEU A 37 -0.58 12.51 7.63
C LEU A 37 -1.05 13.36 6.43
N ASP A 38 -2.13 14.11 6.59
CA ASP A 38 -2.74 14.98 5.56
C ASP A 38 -2.97 14.20 4.25
N LEU A 39 -3.73 13.11 4.40
CA LEU A 39 -4.07 12.20 3.31
C LEU A 39 -5.33 12.66 2.58
N ALA A 40 -5.32 12.50 1.26
CA ALA A 40 -6.47 12.74 0.40
C ALA A 40 -7.05 11.42 -0.12
N PRO A 41 -8.34 11.37 -0.49
CA PRO A 41 -8.91 10.23 -1.21
C PRO A 41 -8.09 9.80 -2.43
N HIS A 42 -7.76 8.52 -2.55
CA HIS A 42 -7.11 7.99 -3.75
C HIS A 42 -8.17 7.54 -4.79
N PRO A 43 -7.96 7.77 -6.10
CA PRO A 43 -8.92 7.38 -7.15
C PRO A 43 -9.25 5.88 -7.15
N GLU A 44 -8.26 5.06 -6.77
CA GLU A 44 -8.40 3.61 -6.70
C GLU A 44 -8.97 3.15 -5.36
N GLY A 45 -9.28 4.04 -4.42
CA GLY A 45 -9.77 3.70 -3.08
C GLY A 45 -8.69 3.80 -2.00
N GLY A 46 -9.12 3.87 -0.74
CA GLY A 46 -8.29 4.31 0.37
C GLY A 46 -7.98 5.82 0.34
N TYR A 47 -7.01 6.20 1.16
CA TYR A 47 -6.42 7.53 1.25
C TYR A 47 -4.93 7.46 0.93
N PHE A 48 -4.37 8.53 0.39
CA PHE A 48 -2.95 8.59 0.08
C PHE A 48 -2.40 10.01 0.17
N ARG A 49 -1.07 10.10 0.23
CA ARG A 49 -0.33 11.35 0.00
C ARG A 49 1.04 11.02 -0.56
N ARG A 50 1.48 11.73 -1.60
CA ARG A 50 2.89 11.67 -2.03
C ARG A 50 3.77 12.44 -1.05
N THR A 51 4.76 11.76 -0.49
CA THR A 51 5.67 12.31 0.53
C THR A 51 7.02 12.68 -0.05
N SER A 52 7.44 12.04 -1.14
CA SER A 52 8.72 12.33 -1.78
C SER A 52 8.65 12.13 -3.30
N THR A 53 9.39 12.96 -4.02
CA THR A 53 9.66 12.85 -5.45
C THR A 53 11.14 13.14 -5.65
N SER A 54 11.86 12.25 -6.34
CA SER A 54 13.27 12.51 -6.64
C SER A 54 13.44 13.74 -7.51
N GLY A 55 14.38 14.62 -7.16
CA GLY A 55 14.79 15.74 -8.03
C GLY A 55 15.57 15.29 -9.26
N ARG A 56 16.06 14.04 -9.28
CA ARG A 56 16.68 13.42 -10.44
C ARG A 56 15.63 12.73 -11.29
N THR A 57 15.82 12.81 -12.60
CA THR A 57 14.93 12.19 -13.59
C THR A 57 15.69 11.22 -14.47
N PHE A 58 14.94 10.36 -15.15
CA PHE A 58 15.42 9.54 -16.25
C PHE A 58 14.45 9.64 -17.43
N ARG A 59 14.95 9.34 -18.63
CA ARG A 59 14.15 9.24 -19.85
C ARG A 59 13.76 7.79 -20.07
N ARG A 60 12.47 7.54 -20.23
CA ARG A 60 11.91 6.23 -20.58
C ARG A 60 12.08 5.95 -22.07
N ASP A 61 11.94 4.69 -22.45
CA ASP A 61 12.04 4.24 -23.85
C ASP A 61 10.99 4.89 -24.77
N ASP A 62 9.82 5.26 -24.22
CA ASP A 62 8.78 6.01 -24.94
C ASP A 62 9.07 7.51 -25.08
N GLY A 63 10.27 7.94 -24.67
CA GLY A 63 10.73 9.31 -24.71
C GLY A 63 10.27 10.17 -23.53
N ALA A 64 9.39 9.67 -22.64
CA ALA A 64 8.88 10.44 -21.52
C ALA A 64 9.91 10.57 -20.39
N THR A 65 10.01 11.76 -19.80
CA THR A 65 10.81 11.97 -18.58
C THR A 65 10.00 11.63 -17.33
N ARG A 66 10.63 10.93 -16.38
CA ARG A 66 10.05 10.59 -15.07
C ARG A 66 11.05 10.81 -13.93
N PRO A 67 10.58 11.13 -12.71
CA PRO A 67 11.42 11.07 -11.51
C PRO A 67 11.98 9.66 -11.31
N LEU A 68 13.20 9.54 -10.78
CA LEU A 68 13.80 8.23 -10.47
C LEU A 68 12.98 7.44 -9.43
N MET A 69 12.31 8.13 -8.52
CA MET A 69 11.55 7.53 -7.43
C MET A 69 10.45 8.49 -6.97
N THR A 70 9.34 7.92 -6.51
CA THR A 70 8.37 8.59 -5.65
C THR A 70 8.05 7.71 -4.45
N ALA A 71 7.62 8.31 -3.35
CA ALA A 71 7.10 7.61 -2.19
C ALA A 71 5.74 8.19 -1.79
N ILE A 72 4.85 7.33 -1.29
CA ILE A 72 3.53 7.73 -0.81
C ILE A 72 3.26 7.10 0.56
N TYR A 73 2.42 7.76 1.36
CA TYR A 73 1.59 7.05 2.33
C TYR A 73 0.33 6.55 1.65
N TYR A 74 -0.13 5.37 2.05
CA TYR A 74 -1.39 4.78 1.62
C TYR A 74 -2.09 4.14 2.81
N LEU A 75 -3.39 4.38 2.95
CA LEU A 75 -4.20 3.94 4.09
C LEU A 75 -5.55 3.40 3.60
N LEU A 76 -5.88 2.18 4.01
CA LEU A 76 -7.22 1.64 3.91
C LEU A 76 -7.96 1.81 5.25
N THR A 77 -9.25 2.05 5.16
CA THR A 77 -10.12 2.34 6.31
C THR A 77 -11.43 1.58 6.15
N ALA A 78 -12.23 1.45 7.22
CA ALA A 78 -13.51 0.72 7.15
C ALA A 78 -14.49 1.31 6.12
N ASP A 79 -14.48 2.63 5.92
CA ASP A 79 -15.29 3.34 4.91
C ASP A 79 -14.69 3.28 3.49
N ARG A 80 -13.38 3.05 3.37
CA ARG A 80 -12.68 2.86 2.08
C ARG A 80 -11.76 1.65 2.14
N PRO A 81 -12.32 0.43 2.26
CA PRO A 81 -11.55 -0.76 2.62
C PRO A 81 -10.85 -1.43 1.45
N LEU A 82 -11.01 -0.90 0.23
CA LEU A 82 -10.55 -1.53 -0.99
C LEU A 82 -9.67 -0.61 -1.81
N GLY A 83 -8.49 -1.11 -2.20
CA GLY A 83 -7.73 -0.63 -3.34
C GLY A 83 -8.17 -1.39 -4.60
N LYS A 84 -8.68 -0.67 -5.59
CA LYS A 84 -9.15 -1.21 -6.86
C LYS A 84 -7.98 -1.76 -7.67
N LEU A 85 -8.32 -2.77 -8.45
CA LEU A 85 -7.43 -3.52 -9.30
C LEU A 85 -6.81 -2.62 -10.41
N HIS A 86 -5.54 -2.27 -10.25
CA HIS A 86 -4.79 -1.38 -11.16
C HIS A 86 -3.44 -1.99 -11.56
N ARG A 87 -2.66 -1.31 -12.39
CA ARG A 87 -1.42 -1.82 -12.97
C ARG A 87 -0.42 -0.69 -13.18
N ASN A 88 0.85 -0.95 -12.89
CA ASN A 88 1.94 0.00 -13.10
C ASN A 88 2.96 -0.53 -14.12
N GLN A 89 3.72 0.37 -14.73
CA GLN A 89 4.80 0.04 -15.66
C GLN A 89 6.13 -0.19 -14.93
N SER A 90 6.28 0.38 -13.73
CA SER A 90 7.42 0.17 -12.84
C SER A 90 7.01 -0.73 -11.68
N ASP A 91 7.99 -1.45 -11.13
CA ASP A 91 7.83 -2.17 -9.87
C ASP A 91 7.45 -1.19 -8.74
N ILE A 92 6.61 -1.67 -7.83
CA ILE A 92 6.19 -0.93 -6.64
C ILE A 92 6.60 -1.74 -5.42
N ILE A 93 7.26 -1.06 -4.50
CA ILE A 93 7.62 -1.62 -3.20
C ILE A 93 6.63 -1.09 -2.17
N HIS A 94 6.04 -1.99 -1.38
CA HIS A 94 5.14 -1.63 -0.29
C HIS A 94 5.82 -1.92 1.04
N PHE A 95 5.57 -1.10 2.05
CA PHE A 95 6.06 -1.34 3.40
C PHE A 95 4.90 -1.29 4.36
N PHE A 96 4.78 -2.30 5.21
CA PHE A 96 3.84 -2.27 6.32
C PHE A 96 4.35 -1.30 7.39
N HIS A 97 3.48 -0.36 7.81
CA HIS A 97 3.80 0.59 8.87
C HIS A 97 2.98 0.37 10.14
N SER A 98 1.67 0.19 10.00
CA SER A 98 0.74 0.10 11.14
C SER A 98 -0.63 -0.42 10.71
N GLY A 99 -1.45 -0.78 11.68
CA GLY A 99 -2.84 -1.19 11.50
C GLY A 99 -3.02 -2.70 11.39
N ASP A 100 -4.15 -3.09 10.81
CA ASP A 100 -4.45 -4.50 10.55
C ASP A 100 -3.74 -4.96 9.27
N PRO A 101 -3.39 -6.26 9.17
CA PRO A 101 -2.76 -6.81 7.98
C PRO A 101 -3.64 -6.64 6.75
N ILE A 102 -2.99 -6.45 5.61
CA ILE A 102 -3.62 -6.15 4.34
C ILE A 102 -3.44 -7.34 3.39
N VAL A 103 -4.53 -7.82 2.81
CA VAL A 103 -4.51 -8.82 1.75
C VAL A 103 -4.17 -8.16 0.42
N TYR A 104 -3.12 -8.65 -0.22
CA TYR A 104 -2.74 -8.33 -1.59
C TYR A 104 -3.13 -9.51 -2.48
N TRP A 105 -3.92 -9.23 -3.52
CA TRP A 105 -4.11 -10.16 -4.64
C TRP A 105 -3.28 -9.71 -5.82
N LEU A 106 -2.48 -10.59 -6.43
CA LEU A 106 -1.65 -10.30 -7.61
C LEU A 106 -2.11 -11.16 -8.78
N LEU A 107 -2.64 -10.53 -9.84
CA LEU A 107 -2.94 -11.22 -11.10
C LEU A 107 -1.81 -10.99 -12.11
N PHE A 108 -1.17 -12.08 -12.51
CA PHE A 108 -0.05 -12.10 -13.46
C PHE A 108 -0.54 -12.21 -14.92
N PRO A 109 0.29 -11.84 -15.92
CA PRO A 109 -0.08 -11.90 -17.33
C PRO A 109 -0.42 -13.30 -17.85
N ASP A 110 0.13 -14.34 -17.23
CA ASP A 110 -0.15 -15.76 -17.51
C ASP A 110 -1.48 -16.25 -16.91
N GLY A 111 -2.22 -15.37 -16.23
CA GLY A 111 -3.49 -15.68 -15.57
C GLY A 111 -3.33 -16.22 -14.14
N ARG A 112 -2.10 -16.40 -13.65
CA ARG A 112 -1.84 -16.85 -12.29
C ARG A 112 -2.31 -15.79 -11.28
N LEU A 113 -2.99 -16.24 -10.22
CA LEU A 113 -3.45 -15.40 -9.12
C LEU A 113 -2.70 -15.79 -7.85
N GLU A 114 -2.02 -14.83 -7.24
CA GLU A 114 -1.36 -15.00 -5.94
C GLU A 114 -2.03 -14.16 -4.86
N ARG A 115 -1.94 -14.63 -3.62
CA ARG A 115 -2.41 -13.93 -2.42
C ARG A 115 -1.25 -13.76 -1.44
N HIS A 116 -1.05 -12.55 -0.95
CA HIS A 116 -0.06 -12.21 0.07
C HIS A 116 -0.72 -11.45 1.22
N LEU A 117 -0.18 -11.55 2.43
CA LEU A 117 -0.58 -10.76 3.59
C LEU A 117 0.55 -9.78 3.92
N LEU A 118 0.32 -8.49 3.74
CA LEU A 118 1.23 -7.43 4.16
C LEU A 118 0.88 -7.03 5.60
N GLY A 119 1.76 -7.30 6.56
CA GLY A 119 1.45 -7.16 7.98
C GLY A 119 2.65 -7.43 8.90
N PRO A 120 2.49 -7.28 10.22
CA PRO A 120 3.62 -7.27 11.14
C PRO A 120 3.99 -8.61 11.79
N ASP A 121 3.35 -9.73 11.43
CA ASP A 121 3.56 -11.03 12.09
C ASP A 121 4.01 -12.13 11.11
N PRO A 122 5.33 -12.34 10.99
CA PRO A 122 5.88 -13.40 10.15
C PRO A 122 5.49 -14.81 10.57
N LEU A 123 5.13 -15.04 11.85
CA LEU A 123 4.76 -16.38 12.33
C LEU A 123 3.46 -16.88 11.72
N VAL A 124 2.59 -15.97 11.28
CA VAL A 124 1.33 -16.28 10.58
C VAL A 124 1.40 -15.95 9.09
N GLY A 125 2.61 -15.78 8.54
CA GLY A 125 2.85 -15.58 7.12
C GLY A 125 2.68 -14.13 6.63
N HIS A 126 2.59 -13.15 7.53
CA HIS A 126 2.65 -11.76 7.10
C HIS A 126 4.04 -11.41 6.56
N ARG A 127 4.07 -10.52 5.58
CA ARG A 127 5.28 -9.90 5.05
C ARG A 127 5.30 -8.44 5.47
N LEU A 128 6.45 -7.95 5.88
CA LEU A 128 6.64 -6.52 6.18
C LEU A 128 6.79 -5.68 4.90
N GLN A 129 7.12 -6.34 3.77
CA GLN A 129 7.40 -5.76 2.47
C GLN A 129 6.96 -6.71 1.35
#